data_AF-A0A8D8BRF6-F1
#
_entry.id   AF-A0A8D8BRF6-F1
#
_cell.length_a   1.000
_cell.length_b   1.000
_cell.length_c   1.000
_cell.angle_alpha   90.00
_cell.angle_beta   90.00
_cell.angle_gamma   90.00
#
_symmetry.space_group_name_H-M   'P 1'
#
loop_
_entity.id
_entity.type
_entity.pdbx_description
1 polymer ?
#
loop_
_entity_poly.entity_id
_entity_poly.type
_entity_poly.pdbx_seq_one_letter_code
_entity_poly.pdbx_strand_id
1 'polypeptide(L)'
;MGVLALDTRLGVLDKEMSTEISNIVKYNREALELMYQLDILPSIWKFYKTKSFKRLMTLFDEVTRVVMVKVNEAVVRLEKNPTTNNDNQSVLEKLLKIDRNVAIVMALDMLLAGVD
;
A
#
# COMPACT_ATOMS: atom_id res chain seq x y z
N MET A 1 6.46 2.29 -10.31
CA MET A 1 7.21 1.86 -9.11
C MET A 1 6.47 0.84 -8.25
N GLY A 2 5.13 0.80 -8.21
CA GLY A 2 4.35 -0.16 -7.40
C GLY A 2 4.64 -1.67 -7.61
N VAL A 3 5.19 -2.07 -8.76
CA VAL A 3 5.60 -3.46 -9.06
C VAL A 3 6.80 -3.92 -8.22
N LEU A 4 7.71 -3.00 -7.86
CA LEU A 4 8.92 -3.32 -7.09
C LEU A 4 8.66 -3.40 -5.58
N ALA A 5 7.61 -2.73 -5.09
CA ALA A 5 7.30 -2.62 -3.67
C ALA A 5 6.66 -3.87 -3.09
N LEU A 6 5.75 -4.50 -3.84
CA LEU A 6 4.96 -5.65 -3.37
C LEU A 6 5.47 -7.01 -3.87
N ASP A 7 6.58 -7.03 -4.62
CA ASP A 7 7.10 -8.23 -5.29
C ASP A 7 6.03 -8.94 -6.15
N THR A 8 5.02 -8.18 -6.54
CA THR A 8 3.85 -8.61 -7.29
C THR A 8 3.64 -7.53 -8.32
N ARG A 9 3.63 -7.88 -9.61
CA ARG A 9 3.09 -6.96 -10.62
C ARG A 9 1.66 -6.68 -10.23
N LEU A 10 1.40 -5.48 -9.73
CA LEU A 10 0.06 -4.99 -9.42
C LEU A 10 -0.82 -4.87 -10.67
N GLY A 11 -0.50 -5.50 -11.81
CA GLY A 11 -1.33 -5.53 -13.02
C GLY A 11 -1.79 -4.18 -13.56
N VAL A 12 -1.26 -3.05 -13.07
CA VAL A 12 -1.71 -1.68 -13.43
C VAL A 12 -1.53 -1.41 -14.92
N LEU A 13 -0.60 -2.11 -15.56
CA LEU A 13 -0.31 -2.03 -17.00
C LEU A 13 -0.82 -3.24 -17.79
N ASP A 14 -1.41 -4.23 -17.12
CA ASP A 14 -1.99 -5.38 -17.80
C ASP A 14 -3.34 -4.98 -18.40
N LYS A 15 -3.62 -5.46 -19.62
CA LYS A 15 -4.82 -5.11 -20.39
C LYS A 15 -6.12 -5.55 -19.66
N GLU A 16 -5.99 -6.48 -18.72
CA GLU A 16 -7.03 -6.95 -17.82
C GLU A 16 -6.65 -6.58 -16.38
N MET A 17 -6.91 -5.32 -16.01
CA MET A 17 -6.71 -4.86 -14.64
C MET A 17 -7.75 -5.53 -13.73
N SER A 18 -7.32 -6.24 -12.69
CA SER A 18 -8.27 -6.83 -11.74
C SER A 18 -9.06 -5.72 -11.03
N THR A 19 -10.31 -5.99 -10.68
CA THR A 19 -11.17 -5.05 -9.94
C THR A 19 -10.50 -4.54 -8.66
N GLU A 20 -9.71 -5.39 -8.01
CA GLU A 20 -8.95 -5.07 -6.80
C GLU A 20 -7.89 -3.99 -7.05
N ILE A 21 -7.11 -4.13 -8.13
CA ILE A 21 -6.09 -3.15 -8.53
C ILE A 21 -6.72 -1.81 -8.88
N SER A 22 -7.81 -1.82 -9.66
CA SER A 22 -8.54 -0.61 -10.04
C SER A 22 -9.09 0.13 -8.81
N ASN A 23 -9.61 -0.61 -7.83
CA ASN A 23 -10.08 -0.03 -6.56
C ASN A 23 -8.93 0.59 -5.76
N ILE A 24 -7.75 -0.04 -5.70
CA ILE A 24 -6.58 0.50 -4.97
C ILE A 24 -6.13 1.82 -5.58
N VAL A 25 -6.00 1.89 -6.91
CA VAL A 25 -5.62 3.14 -7.61
C VAL A 25 -6.65 4.24 -7.33
N LYS A 26 -7.94 3.91 -7.38
CA LYS A 26 -9.01 4.85 -7.05
C LYS A 26 -8.95 5.33 -5.59
N TYR A 27 -8.76 4.42 -4.64
CA TYR A 27 -8.66 4.76 -3.21
C TYR A 27 -7.44 5.62 -2.93
N ASN A 28 -6.32 5.35 -3.59
CA ASN A 28 -5.11 6.14 -3.48
C ASN A 28 -5.34 7.58 -3.96
N ARG A 29 -5.89 7.75 -5.16
CA ARG A 29 -6.20 9.08 -5.70
C ARG A 29 -7.15 9.87 -4.80
N GLU A 30 -8.21 9.23 -4.31
CA GLU A 30 -9.15 9.85 -3.37
C GLU A 30 -8.46 10.22 -2.05
N ALA A 31 -7.54 9.39 -1.55
CA ALA A 31 -6.77 9.68 -0.35
C ALA A 31 -5.85 10.90 -0.55
N LEU A 32 -5.14 10.99 -1.68
CA LEU A 32 -4.28 12.14 -2.01
C LEU A 32 -5.09 13.45 -2.10
N GLU A 33 -6.26 13.42 -2.74
CA GLU A 33 -7.16 14.58 -2.82
C GLU A 33 -7.66 15.01 -1.43
N LEU A 34 -8.05 14.06 -0.59
CA LEU A 34 -8.49 14.34 0.78
C LEU A 34 -7.34 14.83 1.67
N MET A 35 -6.14 14.29 1.52
CA MET A 35 -4.94 14.79 2.21
C MET A 35 -4.66 16.24 1.81
N TYR A 36 -4.75 16.60 0.52
CA TYR A 36 -4.60 17.98 0.11
C TYR A 36 -5.66 18.90 0.76
N GLN A 37 -6.93 18.49 0.76
CA GLN A 37 -8.01 19.27 1.35
C GLN A 37 -7.93 19.42 2.87
N LEU A 38 -7.41 18.40 3.56
CA LEU A 38 -7.37 18.36 5.02
C LEU A 38 -6.05 18.92 5.54
N ASP A 39 -4.91 18.52 4.98
CA ASP A 39 -3.59 18.81 5.54
C ASP A 39 -2.93 20.07 4.96
N ILE A 40 -3.21 20.41 3.69
CA ILE A 40 -2.63 21.58 3.02
C ILE A 40 -3.53 22.81 3.12
N LEU A 41 -4.83 22.64 2.87
CA LEU A 41 -5.80 23.74 2.98
C LEU A 41 -6.24 23.97 4.43
N PRO A 42 -6.69 25.20 4.78
CA PRO A 42 -7.31 25.45 6.08
C PRO A 42 -8.52 24.53 6.29
N SER A 43 -8.46 23.69 7.32
CA SER A 43 -9.50 22.71 7.58
C SER A 43 -9.78 22.53 9.06
N ILE A 44 -11.07 22.39 9.38
CA ILE A 44 -11.59 22.30 10.75
C ILE A 44 -11.38 20.89 11.33
N TRP A 45 -10.88 19.92 10.54
CA TRP A 45 -10.74 18.53 10.99
C TRP A 45 -9.90 18.36 12.26
N LYS A 46 -8.94 19.27 12.49
CA LYS A 46 -8.11 19.32 13.71
C LYS A 46 -8.89 19.60 14.98
N PHE A 47 -10.07 20.23 14.87
CA PHE A 47 -10.97 20.53 15.99
C PHE A 47 -12.17 19.59 16.04
N TYR A 48 -12.66 19.11 14.89
CA TYR A 48 -13.81 18.22 14.82
C TYR A 48 -13.67 17.19 13.69
N LYS A 49 -13.96 15.92 13.97
CA LYS A 49 -13.89 14.84 12.97
C LYS A 49 -14.95 14.99 11.87
N THR A 50 -14.60 15.73 10.82
CA THR A 50 -15.45 15.97 9.65
C THR A 50 -15.72 14.68 8.88
N LYS A 51 -16.75 14.69 8.02
CA LYS A 51 -17.04 13.56 7.13
C LYS A 51 -15.84 13.22 6.23
N SER A 52 -15.16 14.24 5.70
CA SER A 52 -13.96 14.08 4.88
C SER A 52 -12.81 13.43 5.64
N PHE A 53 -12.58 13.81 6.90
CA PHE A 53 -11.57 13.16 7.74
C PHE A 53 -11.90 11.69 7.99
N LYS A 54 -13.16 11.37 8.33
CA LYS A 54 -13.59 9.97 8.51
C LYS A 54 -13.41 9.17 7.22
N ARG A 55 -13.71 9.78 6.07
CA ARG A 55 -13.51 9.15 4.75
C ARG A 55 -12.04 8.85 4.49
N LEU A 56 -11.13 9.79 4.77
CA LEU A 56 -9.69 9.56 4.64
C LEU A 56 -9.22 8.39 5.51
N MET A 57 -9.67 8.31 6.76
CA MET A 57 -9.33 7.17 7.64
C MET A 57 -9.84 5.84 7.08
N THR A 58 -11.08 5.79 6.56
CA THR A 58 -11.59 4.58 5.91
C THR A 58 -10.76 4.17 4.69
N LEU A 59 -10.31 5.14 3.88
CA LEU A 59 -9.45 4.83 2.73
C LEU A 59 -8.10 4.25 3.17
N PHE A 60 -7.49 4.80 4.22
CA PHE A 60 -6.26 4.22 4.79
C PHE A 60 -6.48 2.82 5.36
N ASP A 61 -7.60 2.55 6.01
CA ASP A 61 -7.94 1.19 6.49
C ASP A 61 -8.05 0.19 5.32
N GLU A 62 -8.68 0.58 4.21
CA GLU A 62 -8.81 -0.25 3.01
C GLU A 62 -7.45 -0.53 2.36
N VAL A 63 -6.63 0.49 2.15
CA VAL A 63 -5.28 0.33 1.57
C VAL A 63 -4.39 -0.53 2.49
N THR A 64 -4.46 -0.30 3.80
CA THR A 64 -3.73 -1.10 4.80
C THR A 64 -4.15 -2.56 4.76
N ARG A 65 -5.45 -2.84 4.63
CA ARG A 65 -5.96 -4.22 4.52
C ARG A 65 -5.36 -4.94 3.31
N VAL A 66 -5.35 -4.28 2.16
CA VAL A 66 -4.76 -4.84 0.93
C VAL A 66 -3.28 -5.14 1.14
N VAL A 67 -2.51 -4.18 1.65
CA VAL A 67 -1.08 -4.37 1.87
C VAL A 67 -0.83 -5.53 2.83
N MET A 68 -1.58 -5.62 3.93
CA MET A 68 -1.45 -6.72 4.88
C MET A 68 -1.70 -8.09 4.23
N VAL A 69 -2.72 -8.22 3.37
CA VAL A 69 -3.00 -9.47 2.64
C VAL A 69 -1.80 -9.83 1.75
N LYS A 70 -1.27 -8.87 0.99
CA LYS A 70 -0.14 -9.11 0.07
C LYS A 70 1.17 -9.42 0.79
N VAL A 71 1.43 -8.74 1.90
CA VAL A 71 2.58 -9.06 2.76
C VAL A 71 2.43 -10.47 3.34
N ASN A 72 1.23 -10.88 3.76
CA ASN A 72 1.00 -12.25 4.24
C ASN A 72 1.19 -13.29 3.14
N GLU A 73 0.71 -13.03 1.92
CA GLU A 73 0.96 -13.88 0.75
C GLU A 73 2.48 -14.04 0.49
N ALA A 74 3.24 -12.94 0.60
CA ALA A 74 4.69 -12.96 0.44
C ALA A 74 5.39 -13.75 1.56
N VAL A 75 4.96 -13.62 2.82
CA VAL A 75 5.48 -14.41 3.94
C VAL A 75 5.25 -15.91 3.71
N VAL A 76 4.02 -16.31 3.35
CA VAL A 76 3.70 -17.72 3.09
C VAL A 76 4.50 -18.27 1.89
N ARG A 77 4.74 -17.44 0.86
CA ARG A 77 5.59 -17.81 -0.29
C ARG A 77 7.04 -18.04 0.13
N LEU A 78 7.59 -17.17 0.97
CA LEU A 78 8.95 -17.30 1.53
C LEU A 78 9.12 -18.54 2.39
N GLU A 79 8.14 -18.87 3.23
CA GLU A 79 8.17 -20.07 4.08
C GLU A 79 8.16 -21.36 3.24
N LYS A 80 7.40 -21.37 2.14
CA LYS A 80 7.30 -22.52 1.24
C LYS A 80 8.52 -22.67 0.32
N ASN A 81 9.14 -21.55 -0.08
CA ASN A 81 10.29 -21.53 -0.98
C ASN A 81 11.36 -20.59 -0.41
N PRO A 82 12.15 -21.04 0.58
CA PRO A 82 13.21 -20.21 1.15
C PRO A 82 14.23 -19.85 0.06
N THR A 83 14.29 -18.56 -0.29
CA THR A 83 15.26 -18.05 -1.26
C THR A 83 16.67 -18.09 -0.65
N THR A 84 17.50 -19.02 -1.13
CA THR A 84 18.86 -19.27 -0.60
C THR A 84 19.87 -18.17 -0.96
N ASN A 85 19.61 -17.38 -2.01
CA ASN A 85 20.49 -16.30 -2.47
C ASN A 85 19.91 -14.92 -2.15
N ASN A 86 20.61 -14.16 -1.30
CA ASN A 86 20.25 -12.77 -0.92
C ASN A 86 20.17 -11.80 -2.12
N ASP A 87 20.88 -12.08 -3.22
CA ASP A 87 20.93 -11.20 -4.40
C ASP A 87 19.66 -11.24 -5.25
N ASN A 88 18.88 -12.33 -5.18
CA ASN A 88 17.62 -12.47 -5.91
C ASN A 88 16.38 -12.15 -5.06
N GLN A 89 16.58 -11.69 -3.82
CA GLN A 89 15.47 -11.38 -2.93
C GLN A 89 14.87 -10.01 -3.23
N SER A 90 13.53 -9.92 -3.22
CA SER A 90 12.84 -8.65 -3.38
C SER A 90 13.05 -7.73 -2.16
N VAL A 91 12.80 -6.43 -2.35
CA VAL A 91 12.90 -5.46 -1.25
C VAL A 91 11.96 -5.85 -0.11
N LEU A 92 10.75 -6.32 -0.43
CA LEU A 92 9.79 -6.79 0.57
C LEU A 92 10.33 -7.99 1.36
N GLU A 93 10.94 -8.96 0.68
CA GLU A 93 11.51 -10.15 1.32
C GLU A 93 12.67 -9.81 2.26
N LYS A 94 13.51 -8.84 1.87
CA LYS A 94 14.60 -8.33 2.72
C LYS A 94 14.04 -7.63 3.97
N LEU A 95 12.98 -6.84 3.83
CA LEU A 95 12.34 -6.16 4.96
C LEU A 95 11.61 -7.14 5.88
N LEU A 96 10.95 -8.16 5.32
CA LEU A 96 10.29 -9.22 6.09
C LEU A 96 11.26 -10.00 6.99
N LYS A 97 12.52 -10.16 6.58
CA LYS A 97 13.58 -10.75 7.42
C LYS A 97 13.99 -9.85 8.59
N ILE A 98 13.81 -8.53 8.47
CA ILE A 98 14.15 -7.57 9.52
C ILE A 98 12.99 -7.48 10.51
N ASP A 99 11.84 -7.02 10.02
CA ASP A 99 10.62 -6.85 10.80
C ASP A 99 9.40 -6.74 9.88
N ARG A 100 8.35 -7.48 10.23
CA ARG A 100 7.11 -7.53 9.45
C ARG A 100 6.39 -6.17 9.39
N ASN A 101 6.36 -5.43 10.49
CA ASN A 101 5.70 -4.12 10.54
C ASN A 101 6.48 -3.10 9.70
N VAL A 102 7.81 -3.16 9.71
CA VAL A 102 8.65 -2.32 8.82
C VAL A 102 8.34 -2.62 7.35
N ALA A 103 8.21 -3.90 6.98
CA ALA A 103 7.84 -4.29 5.62
C ALA A 103 6.44 -3.75 5.22
N ILE A 104 5.46 -3.80 6.13
CA ILE A 104 4.11 -3.27 5.90
C ILE A 104 4.12 -1.75 5.73
N VAL A 105 4.79 -1.01 6.62
CA VAL A 105 4.85 0.45 6.56
C VAL A 105 5.57 0.91 5.28
N MET A 106 6.68 0.27 4.90
CA MET A 106 7.38 0.57 3.66
C MET A 106 6.53 0.28 2.42
N ALA A 107 5.82 -0.85 2.41
CA ALA A 107 4.91 -1.19 1.31
C ALA A 107 3.75 -0.19 1.20
N LEU A 108 3.22 0.29 2.33
CA LEU A 108 2.21 1.35 2.37
C LEU A 108 2.75 2.66 1.81
N ASP A 109 3.92 3.12 2.25
CA ASP A 109 4.55 4.36 1.76
C ASP A 109 4.79 4.30 0.26
N MET A 110 5.34 3.19 -0.24
CA MET A 110 5.59 3.00 -1.67
C MET A 110 4.30 2.95 -2.50
N LEU A 111 3.20 2.46 -1.92
CA LEU A 111 1.90 2.41 -2.59
C LEU A 111 1.25 3.81 -2.57
N LEU A 112 1.23 4.49 -1.42
CA LEU A 112 0.62 5.81 -1.26
C LEU A 112 1.35 6.89 -2.07
N ALA A 113 2.68 6.90 -2.06
CA ALA A 113 3.48 7.92 -2.75
C ALA A 113 3.90 7.54 -4.19
N GLY A 114 3.78 6.26 -4.58
CA GLY A 114 4.39 5.74 -5.81
C GLY A 114 3.42 5.21 -6.88
N VAL A 115 2.11 5.41 -6.70
CA VAL A 115 1.04 4.95 -7.61
C VAL A 115 0.44 6.08 -8.46
N ASP A 116 0.67 7.35 -8.11
CA ASP A 116 0.30 8.50 -8.94
C ASP A 116 1.19 8.62 -10.20
#